data_AF-A0A7N2LTI9-F1
#
_entry.id   AF-A0A7N2LTI9-F1
#
_cell.length_a   1.000
_cell.length_b   1.000
_cell.length_c   1.000
_cell.angle_alpha   90.00
_cell.angle_beta   90.00
_cell.angle_gamma   90.00
#
_symmetry.space_group_name_H-M   'P 1'
#
loop_
_entity.id
_entity.type
_entity.pdbx_description
1 polymer ?
#
loop_
_entity_poly.entity_id
_entity_poly.type
_entity_poly.pdbx_seq_one_letter_code
_entity_poly.pdbx_strand_id
1 'polypeptide(L)'
;MLEQLPLHLRAVAADCMSFEASSRVEDPVYGSVRIISQLQEQIIEAQSELVKTKGEIDFHNAKQHLQQQQMQQLQMIHAIAQEGDEDQPLWLSSCQQDPFPNVNQQLLEDYNYSNTFFGFEF
;
A
#
# COMPACT_ATOMS: atom_id res chain seq x y z
N MET A 1 -44.12 15.06 4.27
CA MET A 1 -42.93 14.46 3.62
C MET A 1 -43.35 13.45 2.55
N LEU A 2 -44.02 12.34 2.89
CA LEU A 2 -44.41 11.31 1.90
C LEU A 2 -45.34 11.81 0.78
N GLU A 3 -46.27 12.73 1.07
CA GLU A 3 -47.18 13.27 0.05
C GLU A 3 -46.47 14.06 -1.06
N GLN A 4 -45.28 14.60 -0.76
CA GLN A 4 -44.47 15.35 -1.71
C GLN A 4 -43.68 14.42 -2.66
N LEU A 5 -43.65 13.11 -2.37
CA LEU A 5 -42.98 12.12 -3.20
C LEU A 5 -43.94 11.47 -4.20
N PRO A 6 -43.45 11.10 -5.40
CA PRO A 6 -44.15 10.20 -6.31
C PRO A 6 -44.59 8.91 -5.60
N LEU A 7 -45.78 8.39 -5.95
CA LEU A 7 -46.38 7.24 -5.27
C LEU A 7 -45.41 6.05 -5.14
N HIS A 8 -44.66 5.75 -6.19
CA HIS A 8 -43.73 4.61 -6.25
C HIS A 8 -42.53 4.73 -5.28
N LEU A 9 -42.19 5.93 -4.82
CA LEU A 9 -41.10 6.15 -3.85
C LEU A 9 -41.59 6.18 -2.41
N ARG A 10 -42.90 6.32 -2.18
CA ARG A 10 -43.44 6.53 -0.83
C ARG A 10 -43.20 5.34 0.09
N ALA A 11 -43.29 4.11 -0.43
CA ALA A 11 -43.02 2.92 0.35
C ALA A 11 -41.57 2.89 0.85
N VAL A 12 -40.60 3.04 -0.06
CA VAL A 12 -39.18 3.08 0.28
C VAL A 12 -38.87 4.24 1.24
N ALA A 13 -39.45 5.41 1.02
CA ALA A 13 -39.26 6.54 1.92
C ALA A 13 -39.84 6.30 3.32
N ALA A 14 -41.01 5.64 3.41
CA ALA A 14 -41.59 5.26 4.70
C ALA A 14 -40.70 4.25 5.44
N ASP A 15 -40.12 3.29 4.72
CA ASP A 15 -39.16 2.33 5.29
C ASP A 15 -37.91 3.06 5.82
N CYS A 16 -37.33 3.98 5.04
CA CYS A 16 -36.18 4.79 5.47
C CYS A 16 -36.51 5.66 6.70
N MET A 17 -37.68 6.31 6.71
CA MET A 17 -38.13 7.10 7.85
C MET A 17 -38.34 6.24 9.10
N SER A 18 -38.91 5.04 8.95
CA SER A 18 -39.08 4.09 10.05
C SER A 18 -37.73 3.63 10.60
N PHE A 19 -36.77 3.34 9.72
CA PHE A 19 -35.41 2.98 10.12
C PHE A 19 -34.74 4.11 10.90
N GLU A 20 -34.76 5.35 10.36
CA GLU A 20 -34.15 6.50 11.04
C GLU A 20 -34.80 6.75 12.42
N ALA A 21 -36.12 6.65 12.51
CA ALA A 21 -36.84 6.79 13.76
C ALA A 21 -36.45 5.69 14.77
N SER A 22 -36.40 4.43 14.35
CA SER A 22 -35.96 3.33 15.20
C SER A 22 -34.52 3.51 15.68
N SER A 23 -33.61 3.94 14.81
CA SER A 23 -32.23 4.21 15.20
C SER A 23 -32.14 5.32 16.27
N ARG A 24 -32.99 6.36 16.20
CA ARG A 24 -33.04 7.40 17.25
C ARG A 24 -33.63 6.91 18.58
N VAL A 25 -34.44 5.86 18.57
CA VAL A 25 -34.90 5.21 19.81
C VAL A 25 -33.76 4.46 20.48
N GLU A 26 -32.97 3.73 19.69
CA GLU A 26 -31.80 2.97 20.18
C GLU A 26 -30.63 3.86 20.56
N ASP A 27 -30.40 4.93 19.78
CA ASP A 27 -29.37 5.94 20.01
C ASP A 27 -29.97 7.35 19.88
N PRO A 28 -30.43 7.96 20.99
CA PRO A 28 -31.06 9.27 20.97
C PRO A 28 -30.15 10.43 20.52
N VAL A 29 -28.83 10.26 20.61
CA VAL A 29 -27.88 11.32 20.29
C VAL A 29 -27.49 11.25 18.81
N TYR A 30 -27.04 10.09 18.34
CA TYR A 30 -26.50 9.96 16.98
C TYR A 30 -27.39 9.16 16.03
N GLY A 31 -28.33 8.34 16.52
CA GLY A 31 -29.25 7.55 15.68
C GLY A 31 -28.54 6.79 14.56
N SER A 32 -29.03 6.95 13.32
CA SER A 32 -28.43 6.34 12.14
C SER A 32 -27.04 6.91 11.78
N VAL A 33 -26.67 8.09 12.30
CA VAL A 33 -25.34 8.68 12.09
C VAL A 33 -24.26 7.80 12.70
N ARG A 34 -24.52 7.16 13.85
CA ARG A 34 -23.59 6.19 14.44
C ARG A 34 -23.27 5.05 13.47
N ILE A 35 -24.30 4.51 12.82
CA ILE A 35 -24.16 3.41 11.86
C ILE A 35 -23.34 3.88 10.66
N ILE A 36 -23.60 5.09 10.15
CA ILE A 36 -22.83 5.69 9.05
C ILE A 36 -21.35 5.83 9.45
N SER A 37 -21.05 6.38 10.62
CA SER A 37 -19.69 6.54 11.12
C SER A 37 -18.96 5.20 11.25
N GLN A 38 -19.61 4.18 11.81
CA GLN A 38 -19.03 2.84 11.92
C GLN A 38 -18.72 2.22 10.56
N LEU A 39 -19.62 2.38 9.58
CA LEU A 39 -19.37 1.90 8.22
C LEU A 39 -18.20 2.65 7.56
N GLN A 40 -18.08 3.96 7.81
CA GLN A 40 -16.95 4.75 7.31
C GLN A 40 -15.63 4.28 7.92
N GLU A 41 -15.58 4.02 9.23
CA GLU A 41 -14.41 3.44 9.90
C GLU A 41 -14.02 2.09 9.29
N GLN A 42 -14.99 1.18 9.13
CA GLN A 42 -14.74 -0.14 8.51
C GLN A 42 -14.24 -0.04 7.07
N ILE A 43 -14.75 0.91 6.29
CA ILE A 43 -14.27 1.16 4.92
C ILE A 43 -12.81 1.62 4.95
N ILE A 44 -12.45 2.53 5.86
CA ILE A 44 -11.09 3.04 6.00
C ILE A 44 -10.13 1.91 6.42
N GLU A 45 -10.54 1.08 7.38
CA GLU A 45 -9.76 -0.08 7.82
C GLU A 45 -9.51 -1.05 6.66
N ALA A 46 -10.56 -1.42 5.93
CA ALA A 46 -10.45 -2.31 4.78
C ALA A 46 -9.54 -1.72 3.68
N GLN A 47 -9.66 -0.42 3.40
CA GLN A 47 -8.78 0.26 2.46
C GLN A 47 -7.32 0.27 2.92
N SER A 48 -7.06 0.46 4.21
CA SER A 48 -5.73 0.40 4.80
C SER A 48 -5.11 -1.00 4.63
N GLU A 49 -5.87 -2.05 4.90
CA GLU A 49 -5.43 -3.44 4.70
C GLU A 49 -5.09 -3.72 3.23
N LEU A 50 -5.94 -3.27 2.29
CA LEU A 50 -5.67 -3.43 0.86
C LEU A 50 -4.35 -2.76 0.44
N VAL A 51 -4.09 -1.55 0.92
CA VAL A 51 -2.84 -0.83 0.62
C VAL A 51 -1.63 -1.57 1.20
N LYS A 52 -1.72 -2.05 2.45
CA LYS A 52 -0.65 -2.84 3.09
C LYS A 52 -0.34 -4.10 2.31
N THR A 53 -1.35 -4.92 2.02
CA THR A 53 -1.18 -6.16 1.26
C THR A 53 -0.62 -5.90 -0.13
N LYS A 54 -1.08 -4.83 -0.80
CA LYS A 54 -0.53 -4.45 -2.11
C LYS A 54 0.95 -4.06 -2.02
N GLY A 55 1.34 -3.32 -0.99
CA GLY A 55 2.73 -2.98 -0.71
C GLY A 55 3.59 -4.22 -0.43
N GLU A 56 3.10 -5.18 0.35
CA GLU A 56 3.80 -6.45 0.61
C GLU A 56 4.03 -7.28 -0.66
N ILE A 57 3.02 -7.35 -1.53
CA ILE A 57 3.12 -8.01 -2.84
C ILE A 57 4.20 -7.34 -3.70
N ASP A 58 4.17 -6.01 -3.79
CA ASP A 58 5.10 -5.26 -4.63
C ASP A 58 6.55 -5.37 -4.08
N PHE A 59 6.71 -5.35 -2.76
CA PHE A 59 7.99 -5.60 -2.10
C PHE A 59 8.55 -7.00 -2.40
N HIS A 60 7.72 -8.04 -2.31
CA HIS A 60 8.13 -9.41 -2.63
C HIS A 60 8.48 -9.57 -4.11
N ASN A 61 7.70 -8.99 -5.01
CA ASN A 61 7.97 -9.01 -6.45
C ASN A 61 9.31 -8.32 -6.77
N ALA A 62 9.56 -7.14 -6.19
CA ALA A 62 10.82 -6.41 -6.36
C ALA A 62 12.02 -7.22 -5.84
N LYS A 63 11.89 -7.83 -4.67
CA LYS A 63 12.92 -8.70 -4.08
C LYS A 63 13.21 -9.91 -4.96
N GLN A 64 12.17 -10.58 -5.46
CA GLN A 64 12.32 -11.73 -6.37
C GLN A 64 13.03 -11.32 -7.67
N HIS A 65 12.67 -10.19 -8.25
CA HIS A 65 13.30 -9.68 -9.48
C HIS A 65 14.80 -9.38 -9.26
N LEU A 66 15.15 -8.72 -8.16
CA LEU A 66 16.56 -8.45 -7.82
C LEU A 66 17.36 -9.73 -7.64
N GLN A 67 16.80 -10.74 -6.96
CA GLN A 67 17.44 -12.04 -6.77
C GLN A 67 17.66 -12.76 -8.11
N GLN A 68 16.68 -12.71 -9.02
CA GLN A 68 16.83 -13.28 -10.37
C GLN A 68 17.94 -12.56 -11.16
N GLN A 69 18.02 -11.23 -11.11
CA GLN A 69 19.10 -10.48 -11.74
C GLN A 69 20.48 -10.86 -11.19
N GLN A 70 20.62 -11.00 -9.86
CA GLN A 70 21.89 -11.42 -9.26
C GLN A 70 22.29 -12.83 -9.71
N MET A 71 21.34 -13.77 -9.76
CA MET A 71 21.60 -15.12 -10.28
C MET A 71 22.03 -15.12 -11.75
N GLN A 72 21.40 -14.30 -12.60
CA GLN A 72 21.79 -14.16 -14.00
C GLN A 72 23.20 -13.56 -14.15
N GLN A 73 23.55 -12.56 -13.33
CA GLN A 73 24.91 -12.01 -13.31
C GLN A 73 25.96 -13.06 -12.90
N LEU A 74 25.68 -13.86 -11.86
CA LEU A 74 26.58 -14.93 -11.42
C LEU A 74 26.76 -16.01 -12.50
N GLN A 75 25.69 -16.39 -13.19
CA GLN A 75 25.76 -17.34 -14.31
C GLN A 75 26.60 -16.77 -15.47
N MET A 76 26.44 -15.49 -15.81
CA MET A 76 27.23 -14.82 -16.84
C MET A 76 28.73 -14.80 -16.49
N ILE A 77 29.09 -14.46 -15.25
CA ILE A 77 30.50 -14.46 -14.80
C ILE A 77 31.12 -15.85 -14.92
N HIS A 78 30.39 -16.90 -14.52
CA HIS A 78 30.86 -18.28 -14.63
C HIS A 78 31.05 -18.73 -16.08
N ALA A 79 30.15 -18.33 -16.99
CA ALA A 79 30.27 -18.64 -18.42
C ALA A 79 31.53 -18.00 -19.04
N ILE A 80 31.83 -16.73 -18.71
CA ILE A 80 33.04 -16.04 -19.18
C ILE A 80 34.31 -16.73 -18.64
N ALA A 81 34.27 -17.24 -17.40
CA ALA A 81 35.41 -17.92 -16.80
C ALA A 81 35.72 -19.31 -17.41
N GLN A 82 34.76 -19.95 -18.10
CA GLN A 82 34.93 -21.28 -18.68
C GLN A 82 35.46 -21.27 -20.13
N GLU A 83 35.47 -20.13 -20.83
CA GLU A 83 35.98 -20.04 -22.22
C GLU A 83 37.49 -19.70 -22.33
N GLY A 84 38.22 -19.65 -21.21
CA GLY A 84 39.66 -19.33 -21.22
C GLY A 84 40.56 -20.51 -20.87
N ASP A 85 40.88 -21.35 -21.86
CA ASP A 85 42.16 -22.07 -21.83
C ASP A 85 43.23 -21.15 -22.46
N GLU A 86 44.29 -20.92 -21.70
CA GLU A 86 45.54 -20.22 -22.02
C GLU A 86 45.45 -18.74 -22.45
N ASP A 87 45.21 -17.84 -21.49
CA ASP A 87 46.10 -16.70 -21.21
C ASP A 87 45.59 -15.90 -19.99
N GLN A 88 46.48 -15.66 -19.02
CA GLN A 88 46.16 -14.98 -17.76
C GLN A 88 45.47 -13.61 -17.97
N PRO A 89 44.31 -13.35 -17.32
CA PRO A 89 43.64 -12.07 -17.49
C PRO A 89 44.28 -10.99 -16.60
N LEU A 90 44.89 -10.00 -17.25
CA LEU A 90 45.63 -8.85 -16.69
C LEU A 90 44.89 -7.99 -15.63
N TRP A 91 43.58 -8.18 -15.41
CA TRP A 91 42.81 -7.33 -14.48
C TRP A 91 42.87 -7.77 -13.01
N LEU A 92 43.31 -9.01 -12.72
CA LEU A 92 43.51 -9.47 -11.33
C LEU A 92 44.63 -8.71 -10.60
N SER A 93 45.50 -8.01 -11.32
CA SER A 93 46.60 -7.25 -10.72
C SER A 93 46.20 -5.85 -10.21
N SER A 94 44.94 -5.43 -10.40
CA SER A 94 44.51 -4.04 -10.10
C SER A 94 43.58 -3.90 -8.90
N CYS A 95 43.21 -4.98 -8.20
CA CYS A 95 42.29 -4.91 -7.05
C CYS A 95 42.96 -4.58 -5.70
N GLN A 96 44.28 -4.34 -5.64
CA GLN A 96 44.92 -3.79 -4.44
C GLN A 96 45.01 -2.26 -4.52
N GLN A 97 43.90 -1.59 -4.22
CA GLN A 97 43.88 -0.19 -3.73
C GLN A 97 42.45 0.18 -3.30
N ASP A 98 42.14 -0.05 -2.02
CA ASP A 98 41.19 0.81 -1.31
C ASP A 98 41.95 2.04 -0.82
N PRO A 99 41.35 3.23 -0.93
CA PRO A 99 40.63 3.75 0.23
C PRO A 99 39.25 4.29 -0.16
N PHE A 100 38.20 3.65 0.34
CA PHE A 100 36.81 4.11 0.22
C PHE A 100 36.63 5.60 0.57
N PRO A 101 35.87 6.38 -0.21
CA PRO A 101 34.99 7.37 0.36
C PRO A 101 33.65 6.71 0.68
N ASN A 102 33.31 6.71 1.96
CA ASN A 102 31.98 6.51 2.50
C ASN A 102 30.98 7.42 1.76
N VAL A 103 30.18 6.86 0.86
CA VAL A 103 29.01 7.52 0.27
C VAL A 103 27.91 6.47 0.12
N ASN A 104 27.10 6.31 1.16
CA ASN A 104 25.64 6.26 1.09
C ASN A 104 25.06 5.78 2.43
N GLN A 105 24.94 6.73 3.36
CA GLN A 105 24.04 6.62 4.52
C GLN A 105 22.82 7.54 4.35
N GLN A 106 22.38 7.81 3.11
CA GLN A 106 21.37 8.85 2.84
C GLN A 106 20.38 8.51 1.73
N LEU A 107 19.87 7.27 1.72
CA LEU A 107 18.64 6.95 0.98
C LEU A 107 17.66 6.15 1.83
N LEU A 108 17.41 6.65 3.04
CA LEU A 108 16.28 6.20 3.85
C LEU A 108 15.71 7.35 4.70
N GLU A 109 15.47 8.53 4.10
CA GLU A 109 14.67 9.59 4.74
C GLU A 109 13.46 10.06 3.92
N ASP A 110 13.19 9.50 2.74
CA ASP A 110 12.03 9.91 1.92
C ASP A 110 10.82 8.97 2.02
N TYR A 111 10.68 8.21 3.11
CA TYR A 111 9.37 7.67 3.53
C TYR A 111 8.64 8.64 4.46
N ASN A 112 8.53 9.89 4.00
CA ASN A 112 7.55 10.84 4.48
C ASN A 112 6.56 11.11 3.36
N TYR A 113 5.78 10.08 3.00
CA TYR A 113 4.59 10.25 2.16
C TYR A 113 3.40 10.51 3.09
N SER A 114 3.23 11.80 3.38
CA SER A 114 1.91 12.44 3.42
C SER A 114 0.89 11.82 4.38
N ASN A 115 1.13 11.97 5.69
CA ASN A 115 0.01 12.27 6.60
C ASN A 115 -0.42 13.73 6.37
N THR A 116 -1.03 13.97 5.22
CA THR A 116 -1.78 15.20 4.97
C THR A 116 -3.25 14.81 4.89
N PHE A 117 -3.94 15.18 5.96
CA PHE A 117 -5.20 15.92 5.83
C PHE A 117 -6.45 15.11 5.51
N PHE A 118 -7.00 14.47 6.55
CA PHE A 118 -8.44 14.56 6.80
C PHE A 118 -8.65 14.99 8.24
N GLY A 119 -8.48 16.30 8.47
CA GLY A 119 -9.15 16.93 9.59
C GLY A 119 -10.65 16.93 9.31
N PHE A 120 -11.43 16.34 10.20
CA PHE A 120 -12.76 16.83 10.48
C PHE A 120 -12.91 16.93 11.99
N GLU A 121 -13.05 18.18 12.42
CA GLU A 121 -13.55 18.59 13.73
C GLU A 121 -14.90 17.92 13.99
N PHE A 122 -15.12 17.52 15.24
CA PHE A 122 -16.44 17.47 15.85
C PHE A 122 -16.67 18.74 16.65
#